data_AF-A0A3M9X1H8-F1
#
_entry.id   AF-A0A3M9X1H8-F1
#
_cell.length_a   1.000
_cell.length_b   1.000
_cell.length_c   1.000
_cell.angle_alpha   90.00
_cell.angle_beta   90.00
_cell.angle_gamma   90.00
#
_symmetry.space_group_name_H-M   'P 1'
#
loop_
_entity.id
_entity.type
_entity.pdbx_description
1 polymer ?
#
loop_
_entity_poly.entity_id
_entity_poly.type
_entity_poly.pdbx_seq_one_letter_code
_entity_poly.pdbx_strand_id
1 'polypeptide(L)' 'MAYTVIWYSKQGIVEKASFETEKAARDNALATFSARNMGGIVAVEVRKDDGTVVFSQAGSN' A
#
# COMPACT_ATOMS: atom_id res chain seq x y z
N MET A 1 -8.55 -15.23 2.66
CA MET A 1 -7.69 -14.27 3.38
C MET A 1 -7.54 -13.06 2.48
N ALA A 2 -8.18 -11.94 2.81
CA ALA A 2 -8.07 -10.73 2.00
C ALA A 2 -6.89 -9.89 2.49
N TYR A 3 -6.10 -9.36 1.56
CA TYR A 3 -5.01 -8.45 1.83
C TYR A 3 -5.45 -7.04 1.46
N THR A 4 -5.22 -6.08 2.34
CA THR A 4 -5.59 -4.68 2.11
C THR A 4 -4.32 -3.86 1.92
N VAL A 5 -4.15 -3.30 0.73
CA VAL A 5 -3.16 -2.26 0.46
C VAL A 5 -3.71 -0.94 0.95
N ILE A 6 -2.97 -0.22 1.79
CA ILE A 6 -3.32 1.09 2.32
C ILE A 6 -2.28 2.09 1.82
N TRP A 7 -2.76 3.16 1.20
CA TRP A 7 -1.93 4.23 0.67
C TRP A 7 -1.96 5.42 1.61
N TYR A 8 -0.79 5.98 1.91
CA TYR A 8 -0.60 7.11 2.80
C TYR A 8 0.01 8.27 2.04
N SER A 9 -0.60 9.45 2.14
CA SER A 9 0.00 10.73 1.77
C SER A 9 0.51 11.45 3.03
N LYS A 10 1.11 12.63 2.82
CA LYS A 10 1.47 13.52 3.94
C LYS A 10 0.27 13.92 4.82
N GLN A 11 -0.95 13.82 4.31
CA GLN A 11 -2.17 14.17 5.06
C GLN A 11 -2.83 12.97 5.75
N GLY A 12 -2.38 11.73 5.50
CA GLY A 12 -2.95 10.51 6.06
C GLY A 12 -3.34 9.48 5.00
N ILE A 13 -4.29 8.59 5.34
CA ILE A 13 -4.74 7.52 4.45
C ILE A 13 -5.51 8.11 3.26
N VAL A 14 -5.04 7.83 2.04
CA VAL A 14 -5.67 8.26 0.80
C VAL A 14 -6.62 7.20 0.26
N GLU A 15 -6.19 5.95 0.24
CA GLU A 15 -6.95 4.88 -0.39
C GLU A 15 -6.66 3.53 0.26
N LYS A 16 -7.64 2.63 0.21
CA LYS A 16 -7.50 1.22 0.59
C LYS A 16 -7.99 0.34 -0.55
N ALA A 17 -7.21 -0.67 -0.92
CA ALA A 17 -7.54 -1.62 -1.97
C ALA A 17 -7.41 -3.04 -1.43
N SER A 18 -8.45 -3.85 -1.59
CA SER A 18 -8.50 -5.24 -1.14
C SER A 18 -8.14 -6.21 -2.26
N PHE A 19 -7.34 -7.22 -1.92
CA PHE A 19 -6.78 -8.21 -2.84
C PHE A 19 -6.94 -9.61 -2.27
N GLU A 20 -7.05 -10.60 -3.15
CA GLU A 20 -7.21 -12.01 -2.75
C GLU A 20 -5.88 -12.66 -2.33
N THR A 21 -4.73 -12.08 -2.72
CA THR A 21 -3.40 -12.64 -2.41
C THR A 21 -2.40 -11.56 -2.02
N GLU A 22 -1.44 -11.91 -1.15
CA GLU A 22 -0.34 -11.03 -0.73
C GLU A 22 0.49 -10.59 -1.93
N LYS A 23 0.74 -11.52 -2.85
CA LYS A 23 1.53 -11.27 -4.04
C LYS A 23 0.88 -10.23 -4.93
N ALA A 24 -0.43 -10.34 -5.20
CA ALA A 24 -1.15 -9.36 -6.00
C ALA A 24 -1.18 -7.99 -5.31
N ALA A 25 -1.40 -7.96 -3.99
CA ALA A 25 -1.38 -6.73 -3.21
C ALA A 25 -0.01 -6.03 -3.26
N ARG A 26 1.08 -6.78 -3.07
CA ARG A 26 2.45 -6.27 -3.08
C ARG A 26 2.88 -5.84 -4.48
N ASP A 27 2.55 -6.62 -5.50
CA ASP A 27 2.88 -6.30 -6.90
C ASP A 27 2.16 -5.02 -7.33
N ASN A 28 0.86 -4.90 -7.01
CA ASN A 28 0.12 -3.67 -7.22
C ASN A 28 0.71 -2.50 -6.43
N ALA A 29 1.03 -2.69 -5.14
CA ALA A 29 1.66 -1.66 -4.33
C ALA A 29 2.96 -1.18 -4.99
N LEU A 30 3.88 -2.06 -5.36
CA LEU A 30 5.15 -1.70 -6.00
C LEU A 30 4.97 -1.03 -7.37
N ALA A 31 4.11 -1.59 -8.23
CA ALA A 31 3.86 -1.08 -9.58
C ALA A 31 3.24 0.33 -9.53
N THR A 32 2.33 0.57 -8.59
CA THR A 32 1.62 1.86 -8.48
C THR A 32 2.36 2.87 -7.59
N PHE A 33 3.25 2.43 -6.70
CA PHE A 33 3.96 3.30 -5.76
C PHE A 33 4.81 4.34 -6.47
N SER A 34 5.55 3.97 -7.52
CA SER A 34 6.37 4.95 -8.27
C SER A 34 5.54 6.07 -8.90
N ALA A 35 4.39 5.74 -9.50
CA ALA A 35 3.49 6.74 -10.07
C ALA A 35 2.82 7.59 -9.00
N ARG A 36 2.39 6.96 -7.89
CA ARG A 36 1.70 7.64 -6.79
C ARG A 36 2.64 8.48 -5.91
N ASN A 37 3.92 8.14 -5.82
CA ASN A 37 4.93 8.93 -5.10
C ASN A 37 5.08 10.33 -5.71
N MET A 38 5.10 10.43 -7.05
CA MET A 38 5.05 11.72 -7.75
C MET A 38 3.74 12.49 -7.49
N GLY A 39 2.65 11.77 -7.20
CA GLY A 39 1.34 12.34 -6.84
C GLY A 39 1.16 12.69 -5.36
N GLY A 40 2.20 12.55 -4.52
CA GLY A 40 2.16 12.92 -3.10
C GLY A 40 1.84 11.78 -2.13
N ILE A 41 1.81 10.54 -2.58
CA ILE A 41 1.84 9.37 -1.70
C ILE A 41 3.25 9.22 -1.12
N VAL A 42 3.34 9.13 0.21
CA VAL A 42 4.61 8.99 0.93
C VAL A 42 4.85 7.58 1.43
N ALA A 43 3.81 6.77 1.60
CA ALA A 43 3.95 5.39 2.02
C ALA A 43 2.81 4.52 1.51
N VAL A 44 3.08 3.22 1.42
CA VAL A 44 2.10 2.18 1.15
C VAL A 44 2.35 1.01 2.08
N GLU A 45 1.28 0.42 2.60
CA GLU A 45 1.33 -0.76 3.45
C GLU A 45 0.40 -1.83 2.89
N VAL A 46 0.76 -3.10 3.03
CA VAL A 46 -0.11 -4.24 2.79
C VAL A 46 -0.36 -4.91 4.13
N ARG A 47 -1.64 -4.99 4.49
CA ARG A 47 -2.11 -5.61 5.72
C ARG A 47 -2.95 -6.84 5.40
N LYS A 48 -2.93 -7.83 6.29
CA LYS A 48 -3.88 -8.93 6.30
C LYS A 48 -5.20 -8.49 6.93
N ASP A 49 -6.24 -9.32 6.83
CA ASP A 49 -7.54 -9.03 7.43
C ASP A 49 -7.49 -8.98 8.97
N ASP A 50 -6.56 -9.72 9.57
CA ASP A 50 -6.23 -9.68 11.00
C ASP A 50 -5.52 -8.38 11.46
N GLY A 51 -5.22 -7.47 10.53
CA GLY A 51 -4.52 -6.21 10.78
C GLY A 51 -2.99 -6.31 10.73
N THR A 52 -2.42 -7.49 10.53
CA THR A 52 -0.97 -7.70 10.44
C THR A 52 -0.40 -7.04 9.19
N VAL A 53 0.56 -6.13 9.35
CA VAL A 53 1.32 -5.54 8.24
C VAL A 53 2.32 -6.56 7.72
N VAL A 54 2.17 -7.00 6.47
CA VAL A 54 3.07 -7.96 5.81
C VAL A 54 4.04 -7.30 4.84
N PHE A 55 3.73 -6.10 4.39
CA PHE A 55 4.60 -5.31 3.54
C PHE A 55 4.40 -3.83 3.85
N SER A 56 5.47 -3.07 3.85
CA SER A 56 5.42 -1.61 4.01
C SER A 56 6.56 -1.01 3.20
N GLN A 57 6.24 -0.02 2.39
CA GLN A 57 7.18 0.72 1.56
C GLN A 57 6.93 2.20 1.76
N ALA A 58 7.94 2.91 2.26
CA ALA A 58 7.91 4.36 2.37
C ALA A 58 8.83 4.98 1.31
N GLY A 59 8.42 6.11 0.76
CA GLY A 59 9.19 6.88 -0.21
C GLY A 59 10.24 7.66 0.57
N SER A 60 11.52 7.40 0.28
CA SER A 60 12.59 8.26 0.77
C SER A 60 12.52 9.56 -0.03
N ASN A 61 12.13 10.63 0.65
CA ASN A 61 12.18 11.99 0.12
C ASN A 61 13.54 12.62 0.39
#